data_AF-A0A352IXQ8-F1
#
_entry.id   AF-A0A352IXQ8-F1
#
_cell.length_a   1.000
_cell.length_b   1.000
_cell.length_c   1.000
_cell.angle_alpha   90.00
_cell.angle_beta   90.00
_cell.angle_gamma   90.00
#
_symmetry.space_group_name_H-M   'P 1'
#
loop_
_entity.id
_entity.type
_entity.pdbx_description
1 polymer ?
#
loop_
_entity_poly.entity_id
_entity_poly.type
_entity_poly.pdbx_seq_one_letter_code
_entity_poly.pdbx_strand_id
1 'polypeptide(L)'
;QLWCGDFFQLVPEDLKHVRLVYDRAALIALPPHMRRDYVNHLTAIIPDGTRILLITLDYDTEIKGPPFNVSDEEVRELYQDDYKIEHILTNTLAKDHPFTKRKGLENASESVFRLTKL
;
A
#
# COMPACT_ATOMS: atom_id res chain seq x y z
N GLN A 1 -7.93 18.28 5.50
CA GLN A 1 -9.36 17.96 5.71
C GLN A 1 -9.45 16.49 6.09
N LEU A 2 -10.51 16.06 6.78
CA LEU A 2 -10.75 14.65 7.10
C LEU A 2 -12.14 14.30 6.61
N TRP A 3 -12.22 13.32 5.71
CA TRP A 3 -13.47 12.88 5.09
C TRP A 3 -13.86 11.56 5.74
N CYS A 4 -15.11 11.45 6.20
CA CYS A 4 -15.63 10.24 6.84
C CYS A 4 -16.60 9.56 5.87
N GLY A 5 -16.14 8.51 5.19
CA GLY A 5 -16.91 7.80 4.19
C GLY A 5 -16.17 6.58 3.67
N ASP A 6 -16.75 5.91 2.68
CA ASP A 6 -16.10 4.81 1.98
C ASP A 6 -15.13 5.36 0.93
N PHE A 7 -13.90 4.85 0.92
CA PHE A 7 -12.88 5.22 -0.07
C PHE A 7 -13.38 5.00 -1.51
N PHE A 8 -14.14 3.93 -1.74
CA PHE A 8 -14.66 3.59 -3.06
C PHE A 8 -15.74 4.55 -3.58
N GLN A 9 -16.17 5.52 -2.77
CA GLN A 9 -17.11 6.57 -3.16
C GLN A 9 -16.43 7.85 -3.65
N LEU A 10 -15.10 7.95 -3.54
CA LEU A 10 -14.36 9.09 -4.07
C LEU A 10 -14.46 9.12 -5.60
N VAL A 11 -14.53 10.33 -6.15
CA VAL A 11 -14.53 10.57 -7.60
C VAL A 11 -13.34 11.43 -8.01
N PRO A 12 -12.94 11.46 -9.29
CA PRO A 12 -11.78 12.24 -9.74
C PRO A 12 -11.82 13.72 -9.35
N GLU A 13 -13.03 14.31 -9.32
CA GLU A 13 -13.23 15.72 -8.95
C GLU A 13 -12.81 16.02 -7.50
N ASP A 14 -12.95 15.05 -6.59
CA ASP A 14 -12.55 15.18 -5.18
C ASP A 14 -11.02 15.30 -5.05
N LEU A 15 -10.28 14.65 -5.97
CA LEU A 15 -8.82 14.50 -5.90
C LEU A 15 -8.08 15.29 -7.00
N LYS A 16 -8.77 16.12 -7.78
CA LYS A 16 -8.22 16.85 -8.95
C LYS A 16 -6.94 17.67 -8.69
N HIS A 17 -6.68 18.04 -7.44
CA HIS A 17 -5.50 18.81 -7.04
C HIS A 17 -4.45 17.98 -6.27
N VAL A 18 -4.73 16.71 -6.01
CA VAL A 18 -3.80 15.80 -5.35
C VAL A 18 -2.64 15.48 -6.29
N ARG A 19 -1.42 15.57 -5.76
CA ARG A 19 -0.18 15.27 -6.47
C ARG A 19 0.65 14.17 -5.80
N LEU A 20 0.32 13.87 -4.55
CA LEU A 20 1.02 12.90 -3.71
C LEU A 20 -0.01 12.07 -2.95
N VAL A 21 0.19 10.76 -2.93
CA VAL A 21 -0.55 9.81 -2.08
C VAL A 21 0.43 9.19 -1.11
N TYR A 22 0.02 9.07 0.15
CA TYR A 22 0.77 8.33 1.16
C TYR A 22 -0.03 7.11 1.56
N ASP A 23 0.34 5.94 1.04
CA ASP A 23 -0.32 4.68 1.33
C ASP A 23 0.50 3.91 2.37
N ARG A 24 0.12 4.11 3.63
CA ARG A 24 0.63 3.34 4.76
C ARG A 24 -0.57 2.82 5.54
N ALA A 25 -0.56 1.52 5.82
CA ALA A 25 -1.65 0.85 6.51
C ALA A 25 -3.02 0.99 5.82
N ALA A 26 -3.07 1.27 4.50
CA ALA A 26 -4.28 1.20 3.69
C ALA A 26 -4.28 -0.07 2.82
N LEU A 27 -3.34 -0.21 1.87
CA LEU A 27 -3.27 -1.44 1.04
C LEU A 27 -3.15 -2.71 1.90
N ILE A 28 -2.23 -2.69 2.87
CA ILE A 28 -2.00 -3.82 3.79
C ILE A 28 -3.14 -4.04 4.79
N ALA A 29 -4.11 -3.12 4.90
CA ALA A 29 -5.31 -3.35 5.72
C ALA A 29 -6.37 -4.16 4.98
N LEU A 30 -6.25 -4.31 3.65
CA LEU A 30 -7.22 -4.99 2.81
C LEU A 30 -6.89 -6.49 2.63
N PRO A 31 -7.91 -7.36 2.66
CA PRO A 31 -7.72 -8.77 2.32
C PRO A 31 -7.36 -8.91 0.84
N PRO A 32 -6.67 -10.01 0.43
CA PRO A 32 -6.13 -10.17 -0.92
C PRO A 32 -7.14 -9.89 -2.05
N HIS A 33 -8.38 -10.36 -1.92
CA HIS A 33 -9.41 -10.20 -2.94
C HIS A 33 -9.84 -8.75 -3.20
N MET A 34 -9.60 -7.82 -2.28
CA MET A 34 -9.98 -6.40 -2.43
C MET A 34 -8.86 -5.52 -2.99
N ARG A 35 -7.62 -6.01 -3.02
CA ARG A 35 -6.44 -5.16 -3.30
C ARG A 35 -6.43 -4.68 -4.75
N ARG A 36 -6.79 -5.54 -5.70
CA ARG A 36 -6.87 -5.16 -7.11
C ARG A 36 -7.91 -4.05 -7.32
N ASP A 37 -9.10 -4.19 -6.72
CA ASP A 37 -10.16 -3.18 -6.81
C ASP A 37 -9.74 -1.86 -6.16
N TYR A 38 -9.05 -1.91 -5.02
CA TYR A 38 -8.49 -0.74 -4.37
C TYR A 38 -7.49 0.00 -5.25
N VAL A 39 -6.52 -0.72 -5.83
CA VAL A 39 -5.52 -0.13 -6.73
C VAL A 39 -6.18 0.47 -7.96
N ASN A 40 -7.03 -0.30 -8.64
CA ASN A 40 -7.75 0.16 -9.84
C ASN A 40 -8.58 1.41 -9.54
N HIS A 41 -9.29 1.44 -8.41
CA HIS A 41 -10.07 2.60 -8.01
C HIS A 41 -9.17 3.81 -7.76
N LEU A 42 -8.11 3.66 -6.95
CA LEU A 42 -7.15 4.74 -6.69
C LEU A 42 -6.56 5.30 -7.99
N THR A 43 -6.13 4.43 -8.90
CA THR A 43 -5.57 4.79 -10.21
C THR A 43 -6.56 5.58 -11.06
N ALA A 44 -7.84 5.19 -11.04
CA ALA A 44 -8.89 5.87 -11.80
C ALA A 44 -9.20 7.29 -11.27
N ILE A 45 -9.07 7.53 -9.96
CA ILE A 45 -9.49 8.79 -9.34
C ILE A 45 -8.37 9.80 -9.10
N ILE A 46 -7.10 9.38 -9.11
CA ILE A 46 -5.97 10.31 -8.96
C ILE A 46 -5.51 10.87 -10.33
N PRO A 47 -5.08 12.14 -10.40
CA PRO A 47 -4.53 12.72 -11.62
C PRO A 47 -3.26 12.03 -12.10
N ASP A 48 -2.98 12.10 -13.40
CA ASP A 48 -1.73 11.60 -13.99
C ASP A 48 -0.51 12.38 -13.46
N GLY A 49 0.64 11.71 -13.41
CA GLY A 49 1.85 12.24 -12.77
C GLY A 49 1.77 12.32 -11.24
N THR A 50 0.68 11.86 -10.62
CA THR A 50 0.62 11.66 -9.16
C THR A 50 1.65 10.62 -8.73
N ARG A 51 2.32 10.89 -7.60
CA ARG A 51 3.27 9.95 -7.00
C ARG A 51 2.71 9.35 -5.72
N ILE A 52 2.87 8.05 -5.54
CA ILE A 52 2.47 7.32 -4.35
C ILE A 52 3.73 6.92 -3.59
N LEU A 53 3.78 7.25 -2.30
CA LEU A 53 4.71 6.64 -1.36
C LEU A 53 3.97 5.48 -0.68
N LEU A 54 4.27 4.26 -1.11
CA LEU A 54 3.63 3.04 -0.65
C LEU A 54 4.54 2.32 0.36
N ILE A 55 3.96 1.90 1.48
CA ILE A 55 4.64 1.14 2.53
C ILE A 55 3.92 -0.19 2.71
N THR A 56 4.66 -1.28 2.58
CA THR A 56 4.17 -2.66 2.68
C THR A 56 4.90 -3.42 3.79
N LEU A 57 4.32 -4.55 4.19
CA LEU A 57 4.92 -5.47 5.16
C LEU A 57 4.95 -6.86 4.54
N ASP A 58 6.11 -7.50 4.61
CA ASP A 58 6.31 -8.89 4.21
C ASP A 58 6.81 -9.68 5.42
N TYR A 59 6.26 -10.87 5.67
CA TYR A 59 6.53 -11.71 6.82
C TYR A 59 6.05 -13.15 6.60
N ASP A 60 6.66 -14.12 7.28
CA ASP A 60 6.38 -15.56 7.07
C ASP A 60 5.21 -16.09 7.90
N THR A 61 4.74 -15.32 8.89
CA THR A 61 3.69 -15.74 9.81
C THR A 61 2.31 -15.73 9.14
N GLU A 62 1.52 -16.81 9.27
CA GLU A 62 0.15 -16.83 8.78
C GLU A 62 -0.77 -16.03 9.71
N ILE A 63 -1.11 -14.79 9.31
CA ILE A 63 -2.01 -13.90 10.06
C ILE A 63 -3.29 -13.67 9.25
N LYS A 64 -4.45 -13.93 9.88
CA LYS A 64 -5.78 -13.83 9.26
C LYS A 64 -6.37 -12.41 9.26
N GLY A 65 -5.59 -11.39 9.61
CA GLY A 65 -6.10 -10.04 9.79
C GLY A 65 -5.02 -8.97 9.65
N PRO A 66 -5.40 -7.69 9.68
CA PRO A 66 -4.49 -6.62 9.35
C PRO A 66 -3.37 -6.41 10.38
N PRO A 67 -2.20 -5.93 9.93
CA PRO A 67 -1.87 -5.75 8.51
C PRO A 67 -1.57 -7.09 7.84
N PHE A 68 -2.19 -7.33 6.70
CA PHE A 68 -1.91 -8.49 5.86
C PHE A 68 -0.55 -8.36 5.19
N ASN A 69 0.09 -9.49 4.89
CA ASN A 69 1.30 -9.54 4.07
C ASN A 69 0.97 -9.03 2.66
N VAL A 70 1.80 -8.11 2.16
CA VAL A 70 1.90 -7.70 0.76
C VAL A 70 3.39 -7.72 0.40
N SER A 71 3.78 -8.64 -0.45
CA SER A 71 5.17 -8.81 -0.88
C SER A 71 5.56 -7.78 -1.95
N ASP A 72 6.85 -7.61 -2.15
CA ASP A 72 7.38 -6.78 -3.24
C ASP A 72 6.88 -7.24 -4.63
N GLU A 73 6.65 -8.55 -4.80
CA GLU A 73 6.14 -9.11 -6.06
C GLU A 73 4.66 -8.75 -6.27
N GLU A 74 3.85 -8.84 -5.23
CA GLU A 74 2.45 -8.42 -5.31
C GLU A 74 2.33 -6.92 -5.63
N VAL A 75 3.24 -6.08 -5.11
CA VAL A 75 3.29 -4.66 -5.50
C VAL A 75 3.53 -4.50 -7.01
N ARG A 76 4.43 -5.30 -7.59
CA ARG A 76 4.66 -5.28 -9.05
C ARG A 76 3.42 -5.74 -9.80
N GLU A 77 2.84 -6.88 -9.42
CA GLU A 77 1.63 -7.40 -10.03
C GLU A 77 0.46 -6.41 -9.98
N LEU A 78 0.32 -5.67 -8.88
CA LEU A 78 -0.76 -4.70 -8.69
C LEU A 78 -0.58 -3.42 -9.51
N TYR A 79 0.65 -2.91 -9.64
CA TYR A 79 0.89 -1.55 -10.12
C TYR A 79 1.69 -1.43 -11.43
N GLN A 80 2.36 -2.48 -11.92
CA GLN A 80 3.33 -2.36 -13.02
C GLN A 80 2.74 -1.86 -14.35
N ASP A 81 1.45 -2.08 -14.58
CA ASP A 81 0.80 -1.73 -15.84
C ASP A 81 0.54 -0.22 -15.96
N ASP A 82 0.25 0.45 -14.83
CA ASP A 82 -0.14 1.87 -14.80
C ASP A 82 0.92 2.78 -14.13
N TYR A 83 1.97 2.21 -13.53
CA TYR A 83 2.96 2.95 -12.75
C TYR A 83 4.40 2.57 -13.08
N LYS A 84 5.27 3.58 -13.09
CA LYS A 84 6.69 3.36 -12.85
C LYS A 84 6.91 3.05 -11.37
N ILE A 85 7.45 1.86 -11.08
CA ILE A 85 7.74 1.38 -9.73
C ILE A 85 9.22 1.58 -9.39
N GLU A 86 9.50 2.28 -8.31
CA GLU A 86 10.84 2.43 -7.75
C GLU A 86 10.85 1.92 -6.31
N HIS A 87 11.55 0.82 -6.06
CA HIS A 87 11.79 0.32 -4.71
C HIS A 87 12.90 1.15 -4.04
N ILE A 88 12.57 1.81 -2.94
CA ILE A 88 13.45 2.81 -2.32
C ILE A 88 14.30 2.19 -1.22
N LEU A 89 13.67 1.39 -0.36
CA LEU A 89 14.35 0.71 0.74
C LEU A 89 13.52 -0.47 1.23
N THR A 90 14.22 -1.46 1.81
CA THR A 90 13.64 -2.48 2.67
C THR A 90 14.31 -2.40 4.03
N ASN A 91 13.51 -2.40 5.09
CA ASN A 91 13.98 -2.43 6.46
C ASN A 91 13.53 -3.72 7.15
N THR A 92 14.47 -4.55 7.58
CA THR A 92 14.15 -5.73 8.39
C THR A 92 13.69 -5.27 9.77
N LEU A 93 12.50 -5.70 10.17
CA LEU A 93 11.96 -5.43 11.49
C LEU A 93 12.54 -6.42 12.49
N ALA A 94 13.24 -5.90 13.49
CA ALA A 94 13.80 -6.72 14.56
C ALA A 94 12.69 -7.49 15.31
N LYS A 95 13.00 -8.70 15.77
CA LYS A 95 12.03 -9.55 16.50
C LYS A 95 11.53 -8.91 17.80
N ASP A 96 12.34 -8.07 18.43
CA ASP A 96 12.02 -7.33 19.65
C ASP A 96 11.30 -5.99 19.38
N HIS A 97 11.14 -5.59 18.12
CA HIS A 97 10.39 -4.40 17.77
C HIS A 97 8.95 -4.49 18.33
N PRO A 98 8.41 -3.43 18.97
CA PRO A 98 7.11 -3.52 19.66
C PRO A 98 5.96 -4.01 18.76
N PHE A 99 6.01 -3.68 17.47
CA PHE A 99 5.00 -4.12 16.51
C PHE A 99 5.13 -5.61 16.16
N THR A 100 6.33 -6.10 15.85
CA THR A 100 6.56 -7.52 15.51
C THR A 100 6.22 -8.40 16.70
N LYS A 101 6.66 -8.02 17.90
CA LYS A 101 6.36 -8.74 19.15
C LYS A 101 4.86 -8.83 19.45
N ARG A 102 4.10 -7.73 19.28
CA ARG A 102 2.64 -7.72 19.52
C ARG A 102 1.86 -8.54 18.51
N LYS A 103 2.32 -8.59 17.26
CA LYS A 103 1.66 -9.31 16.16
C LYS A 103 2.18 -10.73 15.96
N GLY A 104 3.25 -11.11 16.67
CA GLY A 104 3.89 -12.41 16.54
C GLY A 104 4.58 -12.60 15.18
N LEU A 105 5.07 -11.52 14.57
CA LEU A 105 5.67 -11.58 13.23
C LEU A 105 7.08 -12.17 13.27
N GLU A 106 7.33 -13.08 12.34
CA GLU A 106 8.65 -13.66 12.08
C GLU A 106 9.20 -13.18 10.73
N ASN A 107 10.51 -12.95 10.68
CA ASN A 107 11.24 -12.48 9.49
C ASN A 107 10.61 -11.27 8.79
N ALA A 108 9.94 -10.40 9.56
CA ALA A 108 9.21 -9.29 8.99
C ALA A 108 10.13 -8.24 8.39
N SER A 109 9.76 -7.73 7.23
CA SER A 109 10.40 -6.57 6.60
C SER A 109 9.35 -5.54 6.19
N GLU A 110 9.75 -4.27 6.20
CA GLU A 110 8.96 -3.16 5.67
C GLU A 110 9.61 -2.67 4.38
N SER A 111 8.88 -2.70 3.28
CA SER A 111 9.34 -2.19 1.98
C SER A 111 8.67 -0.86 1.66
N VAL A 112 9.47 0.09 1.15
CA VAL A 112 9.01 1.42 0.73
C VAL A 112 9.19 1.57 -0.77
N PHE A 113 8.12 1.95 -1.45
CA PHE A 113 8.10 2.19 -2.89
C PHE A 113 7.71 3.62 -3.21
N ARG A 114 8.30 4.16 -4.27
CA ARG A 114 7.76 5.31 -4.99
C ARG A 114 7.12 4.81 -6.27
N LEU A 115 5.82 5.02 -6.41
CA LEU A 115 5.07 4.73 -7.62
C LEU A 115 4.77 6.05 -8.33
N THR A 116 5.03 6.14 -9.62
CA THR A 116 4.68 7.31 -10.43
C THR A 116 3.68 6.89 -11.48
N LYS A 117 2.45 7.41 -11.42
CA LYS A 117 1.40 7.11 -12.40
C LYS A 117 1.84 7.60 -13.78
N LEU A 118 1.77 6.72 -14.77
CA LEU A 118 2.18 6.98 -16.16
C LEU A 118 1.21 7.92 -16.89
#